data_AF-A0A2N1VDP3-F1
#
_entry.id   AF-A0A2N1VDP3-F1
#
_cell.length_a   1.000
_cell.length_b   1.000
_cell.length_c   1.000
_cell.angle_alpha   90.00
_cell.angle_beta   90.00
_cell.angle_gamma   90.00
#
_symmetry.space_group_name_H-M   'P 1'
#
loop_
_entity.id
_entity.type
_entity.pdbx_description
1 polymer ?
#
loop_
_entity_poly.entity_id
_entity_poly.type
_entity_poly.pdbx_seq_one_letter_code
_entity_poly.pdbx_strand_id
1 'polypeptide(L)'
;MKAAFFILKMSLMKEILKIFLIVVFLLCLIRCSVTDSESDYTSGTVKFQSIEGGFYGIVTDDNKYLDPLNLSKEFQINGMRILFKYIEKKEMASFHMWGTIVQITDIKELR
;
A
#
# COMPACT_ATOMS: atom_id res chain seq x y z
N MET A 1 38.03 33.21 26.73
CA MET A 1 36.55 33.02 26.82
C MET A 1 35.95 32.26 25.63
N LYS A 2 36.44 32.42 24.39
CA LYS A 2 35.88 31.71 23.20
C LYS A 2 36.07 30.19 23.19
N ALA A 3 37.20 29.67 23.70
CA ALA A 3 37.51 28.23 23.69
C ALA A 3 36.63 27.40 24.64
N ALA A 4 36.34 27.91 25.85
CA ALA A 4 35.47 27.23 26.81
C ALA A 4 34.01 27.15 26.32
N PHE A 5 33.52 28.20 25.67
CA PHE A 5 32.21 28.20 25.02
C PHE A 5 32.12 27.19 23.86
N PHE A 6 33.20 27.05 23.08
CA PHE A 6 33.27 26.08 22.00
C PHE A 6 33.27 24.64 22.50
N ILE A 7 34.06 24.32 23.54
CA ILE A 7 34.13 22.99 24.14
C ILE A 7 32.78 22.60 24.77
N LEU A 8 32.12 23.54 25.46
CA LEU A 8 30.78 23.30 26.03
C LEU A 8 29.74 23.03 24.95
N LYS A 9 29.77 23.80 23.84
CA LYS A 9 28.90 23.60 22.68
C LYS A 9 29.14 22.25 21.99
N MET A 10 30.40 21.80 21.95
CA MET A 10 30.79 20.50 21.38
C MET A 10 30.40 19.32 22.28
N SER A 11 30.40 19.52 23.61
CA SER A 11 29.90 18.53 24.58
C SER A 11 28.37 18.39 24.48
N LEU A 12 27.65 19.51 24.40
CA LEU A 12 26.19 19.53 24.26
C LEU A 12 25.72 18.89 22.94
N MET A 13 26.45 19.12 21.85
CA MET A 13 26.13 18.57 20.53
C MET A 13 26.20 17.03 20.49
N LYS A 14 27.06 16.41 21.32
CA LYS A 14 27.16 14.94 21.42
C LYS A 14 25.94 14.33 22.11
N GLU A 15 25.40 14.98 23.15
CA GLU A 15 24.19 14.50 23.82
C GLU A 15 22.95 14.66 22.93
N ILE A 16 22.86 15.76 22.19
CA ILE A 16 21.80 15.96 21.18
C ILE A 16 21.89 14.88 20.08
N LEU A 17 23.10 14.56 19.61
CA LEU A 17 23.31 13.53 18.59
C LEU A 17 22.91 12.12 19.08
N LYS A 18 23.19 11.79 20.36
CA LYS A 18 22.75 10.54 20.98
C LYS A 18 21.23 10.45 21.07
N ILE A 19 20.57 11.52 21.51
CA ILE A 19 19.10 11.58 21.58
C ILE A 19 18.51 11.41 20.18
N PHE A 20 19.07 12.07 19.17
CA PHE A 20 18.64 11.92 17.78
C PHE A 20 18.75 10.46 17.29
N LEU A 21 19.88 9.80 17.56
CA LEU A 21 20.07 8.38 17.24
C LEU A 21 19.07 7.47 17.95
N ILE A 22 18.76 7.74 19.22
CA ILE A 22 17.77 6.98 20.02
C ILE A 22 16.36 7.18 19.46
N VAL A 23 15.99 8.41 19.07
CA VAL A 23 14.69 8.72 18.46
C VAL A 23 14.54 8.03 17.10
N VAL A 24 15.56 8.03 16.26
CA VAL A 24 15.56 7.30 14.97
C VAL A 24 15.44 5.80 15.21
N PHE A 25 16.11 5.26 16.22
CA PHE A 25 16.01 3.85 16.59
C PHE A 25 14.60 3.48 17.10
N LEU A 26 14.01 4.31 17.96
CA LEU A 26 12.63 4.16 18.43
C LEU A 26 11.60 4.28 17.30
N LEU A 27 11.81 5.19 16.34
CA LEU A 27 10.97 5.32 15.14
C LEU A 27 11.04 4.06 14.25
N CYS A 28 12.18 3.38 14.17
CA CYS A 28 12.33 2.12 13.45
C CYS A 28 11.58 0.94 14.09
N LEU A 29 11.31 0.98 15.40
CA LEU A 29 10.55 -0.06 16.10
C LEU A 29 9.04 0.04 15.86
N ILE A 30 8.55 1.14 15.27
CA ILE A 30 7.15 1.31 14.85
C ILE A 30 6.93 0.66 13.46
N ARG A 31 7.77 -0.29 13.04
CA ARG A 31 7.46 -1.16 11.90
C ARG A 31 6.23 -1.99 12.28
N CYS A 32 5.06 -1.48 11.91
CA CYS A 32 3.79 -2.15 11.97
C CYS A 32 3.96 -3.52 11.30
N SER A 33 3.58 -4.58 11.99
CA SER A 33 3.55 -5.93 11.45
C SER A 33 2.62 -5.96 10.26
N VAL A 34 3.18 -5.86 9.06
CA VAL A 34 2.49 -6.07 7.80
C VAL A 34 2.16 -7.55 7.73
N THR A 35 0.95 -7.90 8.14
CA THR A 35 0.37 -9.21 7.89
C THR A 35 -0.35 -9.15 6.55
N ASP A 36 0.07 -10.01 5.61
CA ASP A 36 -0.70 -10.31 4.40
C ASP A 36 -2.00 -11.01 4.81
N SER A 37 -3.01 -10.23 5.18
CA SER A 37 -4.34 -10.75 5.50
C SER A 37 -5.14 -10.89 4.21
N GLU A 38 -5.54 -12.10 3.89
CA GLU A 38 -6.58 -12.34 2.89
C GLU A 38 -7.89 -11.67 3.32
N SER A 39 -8.58 -11.05 2.36
CA SER A 39 -9.87 -10.41 2.61
C SER A 39 -11.01 -11.43 2.72
N ASP A 40 -12.04 -11.06 3.47
CA ASP A 40 -13.35 -11.69 3.34
C ASP A 40 -13.96 -11.36 1.96
N TYR A 41 -14.99 -12.13 1.58
CA TYR A 41 -15.70 -11.89 0.32
C TYR A 41 -16.20 -10.45 0.25
N THR A 42 -15.77 -9.76 -0.80
CA THR A 42 -16.11 -8.38 -1.11
C THR A 42 -16.80 -8.33 -2.47
N SER A 43 -17.77 -7.44 -2.61
CA SER A 43 -18.43 -7.16 -3.89
C SER A 43 -17.85 -5.92 -4.56
N GLY A 44 -17.86 -5.92 -5.89
CA GLY A 44 -17.37 -4.80 -6.67
C GLY A 44 -17.75 -4.87 -8.13
N THR A 45 -17.28 -3.88 -8.88
CA THR A 45 -17.51 -3.71 -10.31
C THR A 45 -16.18 -3.67 -11.04
N VAL A 46 -16.04 -4.48 -12.08
CA VAL A 46 -14.91 -4.41 -13.00
C VAL A 46 -15.03 -3.15 -13.86
N LYS A 47 -13.94 -2.40 -13.99
CA LYS A 47 -13.87 -1.15 -14.78
C LYS A 47 -12.73 -1.23 -15.76
N PHE A 48 -13.03 -1.00 -17.04
CA PHE A 48 -11.99 -0.78 -18.04
C PHE A 48 -11.53 0.68 -17.99
N GLN A 49 -10.22 0.88 -17.90
CA GLN A 49 -9.57 2.18 -17.98
C GLN A 49 -8.72 2.23 -19.25
N SER A 50 -8.87 3.27 -20.06
CA SER A 50 -8.22 3.38 -21.38
C SER A 50 -6.83 4.03 -21.38
N ILE A 51 -6.22 4.24 -20.21
CA ILE A 51 -4.91 4.91 -20.06
C ILE A 51 -3.80 3.88 -20.30
N GLU A 52 -2.66 4.29 -20.88
CA GLU A 52 -1.44 3.46 -21.03
C GLU A 52 -1.62 2.13 -21.79
N GLY A 53 -2.53 2.10 -22.78
CA GLY A 53 -2.83 0.88 -23.55
C GLY A 53 -3.99 0.07 -22.98
N GLY A 54 -4.52 0.50 -21.83
CA GLY A 54 -5.76 0.03 -21.26
C GLY A 54 -5.60 -1.13 -20.29
N PHE A 55 -6.32 -1.07 -19.17
CA PHE A 55 -6.32 -2.12 -18.16
C PHE A 55 -7.71 -2.28 -17.52
N TYR A 56 -7.89 -3.37 -16.76
CA TYR A 56 -9.09 -3.62 -15.98
C TYR A 56 -8.80 -3.49 -14.49
N GLY A 57 -9.41 -2.51 -13.85
CA GLY A 57 -9.42 -2.35 -12.39
C GLY A 57 -10.73 -2.85 -11.78
N ILE A 58 -10.77 -2.95 -10.45
CA ILE A 58 -12.00 -3.25 -9.69
C ILE A 58 -12.30 -2.06 -8.79
N VAL A 59 -13.56 -1.61 -8.78
CA VAL A 59 -14.07 -0.65 -7.79
C VAL A 59 -15.02 -1.40 -6.87
N THR A 60 -14.66 -1.51 -5.60
CA THR A 60 -15.47 -2.17 -4.58
C THR A 60 -16.69 -1.33 -4.22
N ASP A 61 -17.68 -1.93 -3.58
CA ASP A 61 -18.90 -1.21 -3.14
C ASP A 61 -18.62 -0.17 -2.04
N ASP A 62 -17.52 -0.30 -1.31
CA ASP A 62 -16.99 0.71 -0.38
C ASP A 62 -16.09 1.76 -1.05
N ASN A 63 -16.11 1.84 -2.39
CA ASN A 63 -15.37 2.80 -3.22
C ASN A 63 -13.84 2.71 -3.11
N LYS A 64 -13.30 1.53 -2.83
CA LYS A 64 -11.86 1.27 -2.98
C LYS A 64 -11.54 0.90 -4.42
N TYR A 65 -10.41 1.40 -4.89
CA TYR A 65 -9.88 1.12 -6.21
C TYR A 65 -8.79 0.06 -6.07
N LEU A 66 -8.98 -1.07 -6.75
CA LEU A 66 -8.06 -2.21 -6.72
C LEU A 66 -7.49 -2.46 -8.11
N ASP A 67 -6.19 -2.72 -8.15
CA ASP A 67 -5.39 -3.04 -9.34
C ASP A 67 -5.01 -4.54 -9.31
N PRO A 68 -5.82 -5.42 -9.93
CA PRO A 68 -5.67 -6.86 -9.80
C PRO A 68 -4.54 -7.41 -10.69
N LEU A 69 -3.61 -8.14 -10.08
CA LEU A 69 -2.48 -8.76 -10.80
C LEU A 69 -2.90 -9.93 -11.70
N ASN A 70 -4.02 -10.58 -11.39
CA ASN A 70 -4.43 -11.86 -11.98
C ASN A 70 -5.93 -11.95 -12.31
N LEU A 71 -6.56 -10.85 -12.73
CA LEU A 71 -7.96 -10.87 -13.17
C LEU A 71 -8.11 -11.72 -14.45
N SER A 72 -8.78 -12.87 -14.35
CA SER A 72 -8.96 -13.78 -15.48
C SER A 72 -9.85 -13.17 -16.57
N LYS A 73 -9.63 -13.62 -17.82
CA LYS A 73 -10.22 -12.99 -19.01
C LYS A 73 -11.75 -13.03 -19.02
N GLU A 74 -12.36 -14.05 -18.44
CA GLU A 74 -13.81 -14.15 -18.34
C GLU A 74 -14.44 -13.04 -17.48
N PHE A 75 -13.68 -12.44 -16.55
CA PHE A 75 -14.15 -11.30 -15.75
C PHE A 75 -13.71 -9.94 -16.29
N GLN A 76 -12.93 -9.88 -17.38
CA GLN A 76 -12.49 -8.64 -18.02
C GLN A 76 -13.60 -8.03 -18.89
N ILE A 77 -14.75 -7.76 -18.28
CA ILE A 77 -15.91 -7.14 -18.92
C ILE A 77 -16.23 -5.86 -18.15
N ASN A 78 -16.16 -4.72 -18.83
CA ASN A 78 -16.44 -3.44 -18.22
C ASN A 78 -17.88 -3.41 -17.69
N GLY A 79 -18.04 -3.07 -16.40
CA GLY A 79 -19.33 -3.04 -15.71
C GLY A 79 -19.74 -4.36 -15.06
N MET A 80 -18.95 -5.43 -15.18
CA MET A 80 -19.28 -6.72 -14.57
C MET A 80 -19.29 -6.64 -13.04
N ARG A 81 -20.34 -7.20 -12.43
CA ARG A 81 -20.46 -7.34 -10.97
C ARG A 81 -19.87 -8.67 -10.52
N ILE A 82 -19.03 -8.61 -9.49
CA ILE A 82 -18.29 -9.77 -8.98
C ILE A 82 -18.35 -9.83 -7.47
N LEU A 83 -18.25 -11.05 -6.93
CA LEU A 83 -17.94 -11.33 -5.54
C LEU A 83 -16.59 -12.04 -5.49
N PHE A 84 -15.64 -11.53 -4.71
CA PHE A 84 -14.26 -11.98 -4.77
C PHE A 84 -13.54 -11.83 -3.43
N LYS A 85 -12.43 -12.57 -3.29
CA LYS A 85 -11.44 -12.44 -2.23
C LYS A 85 -10.10 -12.06 -2.81
N TYR A 86 -9.27 -11.41 -2.01
CA TYR A 86 -7.97 -10.96 -2.45
C TYR A 86 -6.96 -10.79 -1.32
N ILE A 87 -5.69 -10.74 -1.67
CA ILE A 87 -4.59 -10.38 -0.78
C ILE A 87 -3.97 -9.09 -1.30
N GLU A 88 -3.85 -8.07 -0.44
CA GLU A 88 -3.16 -6.82 -0.78
C GLU A 88 -1.65 -7.07 -0.92
N LYS A 89 -1.03 -6.49 -1.95
CA LYS A 89 0.41 -6.57 -2.19
C LYS A 89 1.07 -5.23 -1.88
N LYS A 90 1.24 -4.95 -0.58
CA LYS A 90 1.74 -3.66 -0.06
C LYS A 90 3.18 -3.34 -0.44
N GLU A 91 3.97 -4.36 -0.73
CA GLU A 91 5.38 -4.21 -1.16
C GLU A 91 5.52 -3.88 -2.65
N MET A 92 4.42 -3.78 -3.40
CA MET A 92 4.43 -3.47 -4.83
C MET A 92 3.94 -2.05 -5.10
N ALA A 93 4.57 -1.38 -6.06
CA ALA A 93 4.09 -0.11 -6.60
C ALA A 93 3.21 -0.34 -7.83
N SER A 94 2.03 0.30 -7.88
CA SER A 94 1.14 0.25 -9.06
C SER A 94 1.76 1.02 -10.21
N PHE A 95 1.83 0.36 -11.37
CA PHE A 95 2.19 1.01 -12.63
C PHE A 95 1.04 1.86 -13.17
N HIS A 96 -0.19 1.39 -12.99
CA HIS A 96 -1.40 2.03 -13.50
C HIS A 96 -1.85 3.25 -12.67
N MET A 97 -1.25 3.46 -11.48
CA MET A 97 -1.63 4.51 -10.53
C MET A 97 -3.15 4.51 -10.21
N TRP A 98 -3.78 3.33 -10.25
CA TRP A 98 -5.22 3.16 -10.10
C TRP A 98 -5.66 3.02 -8.65
N GLY A 99 -4.88 2.28 -7.86
CA GLY A 99 -5.23 1.97 -6.48
C GLY A 99 -4.36 0.86 -5.89
N THR A 100 -4.90 0.13 -4.93
CA THR A 100 -4.18 -0.91 -4.20
C THR A 100 -3.93 -2.12 -5.10
N ILE A 101 -2.69 -2.57 -5.21
CA ILE A 101 -2.37 -3.82 -5.91
C ILE A 101 -2.91 -4.99 -5.10
N VAL A 102 -3.65 -5.86 -5.78
CA VAL A 102 -4.22 -7.06 -5.15
C VAL A 102 -3.98 -8.30 -5.99
N GLN A 103 -3.85 -9.44 -5.32
CA GLN A 103 -3.93 -10.75 -5.95
C GLN A 103 -5.26 -11.39 -5.58
N ILE A 104 -6.09 -11.69 -6.57
CA ILE A 104 -7.38 -12.35 -6.40
C ILE A 104 -7.13 -13.81 -6.03
N THR A 105 -7.75 -14.26 -4.94
CA THR A 105 -7.66 -15.65 -4.46
C THR A 105 -8.91 -16.47 -4.80
N ASP A 106 -10.06 -15.82 -4.88
CA ASP A 106 -11.31 -16.42 -5.34
C ASP A 106 -12.20 -15.36 -5.99
N ILE A 107 -12.97 -15.74 -7.01
CA ILE A 107 -13.83 -14.81 -7.77
C ILE A 107 -15.00 -15.55 -8.42
N LYS A 108 -16.16 -14.92 -8.38
CA LYS A 108 -17.34 -15.36 -9.12
C LYS A 108 -18.16 -14.16 -9.59
N GLU A 109 -18.95 -14.40 -10.62
CA GLU A 109 -19.97 -13.45 -11.09
C GLU A 109 -21.03 -13.28 -9.99
N LEU A 110 -21.37 -12.03 -9.70
CA LEU A 110 -22.47 -11.68 -8.81
C LEU A 110 -23.70 -11.43 -9.70
N ARG A 111 -24.52 -12.47 -9.85
CA ARG A 111 -25.80 -12.41 -10.58
C ARG A 111 -26.90 -11.77 -9.78
#